data_AF-A0A9X2UBD2-F1
#
_entry.id   AF-A0A9X2UBD2-F1
#
_cell.length_a   1.000
_cell.length_b   1.000
_cell.length_c   1.000
_cell.angle_alpha   90.00
_cell.angle_beta   90.00
_cell.angle_gamma   90.00
#
_symmetry.space_group_name_H-M   'P 1'
#
loop_
_entity.id
_entity.type
_entity.pdbx_description
1 polymer ?
#
loop_
_entity_poly.entity_id
_entity_poly.type
_entity_poly.pdbx_seq_one_letter_code
_entity_poly.pdbx_strand_id
1 'polypeptide(L)'
;MQQTLLALLALMMATFFNFNQMQTELQKQRQVVRSEMEQMALGVGMQTMEVIRARAFDEATIGGTEDRITDPTEFRGSFGGGMDCQAFGGSQTCDSVGDFHDMTPSTETFETPEFDMEFTVEVEVRYLDQGMNVVPGPTFRKEVVVYVQDAGDDPFLAEPIQFSEVLSYY
;
A
#
# COMPACT_ATOMS: atom_id res chain seq x y z
N MET A 1 -50.68 34.78 21.08
CA MET A 1 -50.09 33.41 21.08
C MET A 1 -49.56 32.94 19.71
N GLN A 2 -49.94 33.56 18.59
CA GLN A 2 -49.43 33.17 17.26
C GLN A 2 -47.97 33.62 17.00
N GLN A 3 -47.55 34.75 17.57
CA GLN A 3 -46.17 35.24 17.47
C GLN A 3 -45.15 34.36 18.21
N THR A 4 -45.51 33.78 19.36
CA THR A 4 -44.62 32.87 20.11
C THR A 4 -44.45 31.53 19.38
N LEU A 5 -45.50 31.04 18.70
CA LEU A 5 -45.43 29.84 17.86
C LEU A 5 -44.54 30.06 16.62
N LEU A 6 -44.67 31.21 15.95
CA LEU A 6 -43.83 31.57 14.80
C LEU A 6 -42.35 31.73 15.20
N ALA A 7 -42.08 32.34 16.35
CA ALA A 7 -40.72 32.49 16.86
C ALA A 7 -40.07 31.12 17.19
N LEU A 8 -40.83 30.19 17.79
CA LEU A 8 -40.34 28.86 18.12
C LEU A 8 -40.07 28.02 16.85
N LEU A 9 -40.93 28.17 15.84
CA LEU A 9 -40.78 27.50 14.54
C LEU A 9 -39.59 28.05 13.73
N ALA A 10 -39.38 29.37 13.73
CA ALA A 10 -38.19 29.99 13.15
C ALA A 10 -36.90 29.55 13.85
N LEU A 11 -36.94 29.42 15.18
CA LEU A 11 -35.79 28.96 15.97
C LEU A 11 -35.46 27.49 15.70
N MET A 12 -36.47 26.62 15.56
CA MET A 12 -36.28 25.24 15.13
C MET A 12 -35.71 25.14 13.70
N MET A 13 -36.22 25.94 12.75
CA MET A 13 -35.66 25.95 11.39
C MET A 13 -34.20 26.40 11.38
N ALA A 14 -33.85 27.42 12.17
CA ALA A 14 -32.47 27.87 12.29
C ALA A 14 -31.56 26.81 12.93
N THR A 15 -32.01 26.09 13.96
CA THR A 15 -31.20 25.01 14.57
C THR A 15 -31.02 23.84 13.63
N PHE A 16 -32.07 23.42 12.90
CA PHE A 16 -31.96 22.38 11.88
C PHE A 16 -31.02 22.77 10.75
N PHE A 17 -31.06 24.03 10.30
CA PHE A 17 -30.16 24.50 9.24
C PHE A 17 -28.70 24.52 9.70
N ASN A 18 -28.43 25.02 10.91
CA ASN A 18 -27.07 24.99 11.49
C ASN A 18 -26.57 23.55 11.69
N PHE A 19 -27.44 22.65 12.16
CA PHE A 19 -27.08 21.25 12.34
C PHE A 19 -26.72 20.57 11.01
N ASN A 20 -27.48 20.79 9.95
CA ASN A 20 -27.17 20.27 8.62
C ASN A 20 -25.87 20.84 8.05
N GLN A 21 -25.60 22.14 8.25
CA GLN A 21 -24.31 22.74 7.87
C GLN A 21 -23.15 22.10 8.62
N MET A 22 -23.26 21.95 9.94
CA MET A 22 -22.21 21.33 10.75
C MET A 22 -21.95 19.87 10.36
N GLN A 23 -23.00 19.09 10.07
CA GLN A 23 -22.82 17.73 9.55
C GLN A 23 -22.09 17.70 8.21
N THR A 24 -22.42 18.63 7.31
CA THR A 24 -21.76 18.73 5.99
C THR A 24 -20.28 19.09 6.15
N GLU A 25 -19.95 20.00 7.07
CA GLU A 25 -18.58 20.40 7.35
C GLU A 25 -17.76 19.24 7.96
N LEU A 26 -18.33 18.50 8.90
CA LEU A 26 -17.71 17.29 9.46
C LEU A 26 -17.46 16.22 8.39
N GLN A 27 -18.39 16.04 7.45
CA GLN A 27 -18.19 15.11 6.33
C GLN A 27 -17.02 15.54 5.43
N LYS A 28 -16.91 16.84 5.14
CA LYS A 28 -15.78 17.38 4.37
C LYS A 28 -14.45 17.19 5.09
N GLN A 29 -14.40 17.47 6.40
CA GLN A 29 -13.19 17.26 7.19
C GLN A 29 -12.75 15.79 7.17
N ARG A 30 -13.68 14.84 7.36
CA ARG A 30 -13.38 13.41 7.26
C ARG A 30 -12.84 13.02 5.89
N GLN A 31 -13.38 13.59 4.83
CA GLN A 31 -12.90 13.32 3.47
C GLN A 31 -11.47 13.85 3.25
N VAL A 32 -11.15 15.04 3.80
CA VAL A 32 -9.79 15.60 3.72
C VAL A 32 -8.80 14.70 4.47
N VAL A 33 -9.09 14.34 5.73
CA VAL A 33 -8.23 13.45 6.53
C VAL A 33 -8.00 12.12 5.82
N ARG A 34 -9.05 11.54 5.24
CA ARG A 34 -8.92 10.31 4.45
C ARG A 34 -8.02 10.51 3.24
N SER A 35 -8.19 11.58 2.48
CA SER A 35 -7.33 11.87 1.33
C SER A 35 -5.87 12.07 1.72
N GLU A 36 -5.60 12.70 2.87
CA GLU A 36 -4.25 12.85 3.40
C GLU A 36 -3.67 11.49 3.81
N MET A 37 -4.47 10.63 4.44
CA MET A 37 -4.07 9.26 4.79
C MET A 37 -3.72 8.43 3.55
N GLU A 38 -4.55 8.50 2.51
CA GLU A 38 -4.31 7.81 1.24
C GLU A 38 -3.00 8.29 0.60
N GLN A 39 -2.67 9.59 0.68
CA GLN A 39 -1.42 10.14 0.17
C GLN A 39 -0.20 9.66 0.96
N MET A 40 -0.30 9.59 2.30
CA MET A 40 0.76 9.07 3.16
C MET A 40 1.01 7.58 2.87
N ALA A 41 -0.06 6.78 2.79
CA ALA A 41 0.01 5.37 2.44
C ALA A 41 0.63 5.14 1.05
N LEU A 42 0.26 5.96 0.05
CA LEU A 42 0.91 5.93 -1.27
C LEU A 42 2.41 6.25 -1.19
N GLY A 43 2.80 7.21 -0.34
CA GLY A 43 4.20 7.54 -0.07
C GLY A 43 4.99 6.33 0.43
N VAL A 44 4.45 5.63 1.43
CA VAL A 44 5.03 4.39 1.96
C VAL A 44 5.11 3.32 0.87
N GLY A 45 4.02 3.09 0.12
CA GLY A 45 3.99 2.09 -0.94
C GLY A 45 5.03 2.33 -2.04
N MET A 46 5.23 3.60 -2.44
CA MET A 46 6.30 3.97 -3.39
C MET A 46 7.69 3.69 -2.80
N GLN A 47 7.93 4.07 -1.54
CA GLN A 47 9.21 3.80 -0.88
C GLN A 47 9.50 2.30 -0.76
N THR A 48 8.50 1.49 -0.41
CA THR A 48 8.61 0.03 -0.38
C THR A 48 8.96 -0.51 -1.77
N MET A 49 8.32 -0.03 -2.83
CA MET A 49 8.65 -0.45 -4.19
C MET A 49 10.10 -0.10 -4.58
N GLU A 50 10.58 1.08 -4.18
CA GLU A 50 11.96 1.51 -4.39
C GLU A 50 12.97 0.57 -3.72
N VAL A 51 12.64 0.04 -2.55
CA VAL A 51 13.46 -0.97 -1.86
C VAL A 51 13.47 -2.30 -2.63
N ILE A 52 12.31 -2.75 -3.10
CA ILE A 52 12.15 -4.03 -3.82
C ILE A 52 12.85 -3.97 -5.18
N ARG A 53 12.67 -2.90 -5.95
CA ARG A 53 13.28 -2.75 -7.29
C ARG A 53 14.81 -2.68 -7.25
N ALA A 54 15.37 -2.30 -6.09
CA ALA A 54 16.82 -2.25 -5.88
C ALA A 54 17.43 -3.64 -5.63
N ARG A 55 16.62 -4.71 -5.61
CA ARG A 55 17.07 -6.10 -5.46
C ARG A 55 17.23 -6.79 -6.80
N ALA A 56 17.93 -7.92 -6.79
CA ALA A 56 18.11 -8.72 -7.98
C ALA A 56 16.75 -9.20 -8.51
N PHE A 57 16.59 -9.34 -9.82
CA PHE A 57 15.31 -9.76 -10.38
C PHE A 57 14.90 -11.15 -9.86
N ASP A 58 15.87 -12.06 -9.75
CA ASP A 58 15.70 -13.42 -9.26
C ASP A 58 16.96 -13.91 -8.52
N GLU A 59 16.84 -15.00 -7.76
CA GLU A 59 17.96 -15.61 -7.05
C GLU A 59 19.10 -16.02 -7.98
N ALA A 60 18.74 -16.49 -9.18
CA ALA A 60 19.69 -16.84 -10.23
C ALA A 60 20.52 -15.64 -10.73
N THR A 61 20.08 -14.40 -10.43
CA THR A 61 20.76 -13.17 -10.83
C THR A 61 21.56 -12.51 -9.70
N ILE A 62 21.61 -13.12 -8.50
CA ILE A 62 22.36 -12.59 -7.35
C ILE A 62 23.87 -12.75 -7.59
N GLY A 63 24.63 -11.66 -7.43
CA GLY A 63 26.10 -11.69 -7.43
C GLY A 63 26.77 -11.94 -8.79
N GLY A 64 26.00 -12.11 -9.86
CA GLY A 64 26.50 -12.39 -11.20
C GLY A 64 26.95 -11.13 -11.94
N THR A 65 28.11 -11.24 -12.61
CA THR A 65 28.36 -10.48 -13.83
C THR A 65 27.28 -10.87 -14.84
N GLU A 66 26.77 -9.92 -15.63
CA GLU A 66 25.58 -10.00 -16.50
C GLU A 66 25.60 -11.12 -17.57
N ASP A 67 25.74 -12.40 -17.20
CA ASP A 67 25.34 -13.49 -18.07
C ASP A 67 23.82 -13.48 -18.11
N ARG A 68 23.33 -12.75 -19.11
CA ARG A 68 21.92 -12.50 -19.39
C ARG A 68 21.18 -13.84 -19.46
N ILE A 69 20.34 -14.13 -18.47
CA ILE A 69 19.49 -15.31 -18.48
C ILE A 69 18.55 -15.21 -19.68
N THR A 70 18.60 -16.20 -20.57
CA THR A 70 17.79 -16.23 -21.81
C THR A 70 16.66 -17.26 -21.77
N ASP A 71 16.66 -18.16 -20.79
CA ASP A 71 15.57 -19.09 -20.52
C ASP A 71 14.96 -18.76 -19.14
N PRO A 72 13.67 -18.36 -19.06
CA PRO A 72 13.05 -18.01 -17.80
C PRO A 72 12.89 -19.21 -16.86
N THR A 73 13.03 -20.45 -17.36
CA THR A 73 12.99 -21.64 -16.49
C THR A 73 14.19 -21.76 -15.56
N GLU A 74 15.24 -20.95 -15.77
CA GLU A 74 16.38 -20.82 -14.87
C GLU A 74 16.03 -20.02 -13.59
N PHE A 75 14.95 -19.23 -13.61
CA PHE A 75 14.45 -18.54 -12.43
C PHE A 75 13.72 -19.48 -11.47
N ARG A 76 13.57 -19.04 -10.22
CA ARG A 76 12.82 -19.79 -9.21
C ARG A 76 11.38 -20.06 -9.67
N GLY A 77 10.99 -21.34 -9.67
CA GLY A 77 9.68 -21.78 -10.16
C GLY A 77 8.47 -21.32 -9.33
N SER A 78 8.69 -21.01 -8.05
CA SER A 78 7.66 -20.46 -7.14
C SER A 78 8.33 -19.62 -6.08
N PHE A 79 7.73 -18.49 -5.74
CA PHE A 79 8.23 -17.64 -4.66
C PHE A 79 8.06 -18.34 -3.29
N GLY A 80 8.94 -18.01 -2.34
CA GLY A 80 8.73 -18.35 -0.93
C GLY A 80 7.67 -17.44 -0.31
N GLY A 81 7.37 -17.66 0.97
CA GLY A 81 6.52 -16.78 1.76
C GLY A 81 6.95 -16.75 3.22
N GLY A 82 6.47 -15.75 3.95
CA GLY A 82 6.71 -15.57 5.38
C GLY A 82 8.12 -15.10 5.74
N MET A 83 8.86 -14.51 4.80
CA MET A 83 10.21 -14.05 5.07
C MET A 83 10.20 -12.75 5.89
N ASP A 84 11.08 -12.67 6.88
CA ASP A 84 11.27 -11.52 7.76
C ASP A 84 12.40 -10.64 7.23
N CYS A 85 12.10 -9.85 6.20
CA CYS A 85 13.09 -9.14 5.40
C CYS A 85 13.81 -8.03 6.18
N GLN A 86 15.15 -8.08 6.21
CA GLN A 86 16.01 -7.10 6.88
C GLN A 86 15.82 -5.66 6.37
N ALA A 87 15.41 -5.50 5.11
CA ALA A 87 15.13 -4.19 4.53
C ALA A 87 13.99 -3.44 5.26
N PHE A 88 13.15 -4.18 5.97
CA PHE A 88 12.01 -3.67 6.75
C PHE A 88 12.15 -3.98 8.25
N GLY A 89 13.39 -4.08 8.74
CA GLY A 89 13.69 -4.31 10.17
C GLY A 89 13.75 -5.77 10.60
N GLY A 90 13.55 -6.72 9.69
CA GLY A 90 13.66 -8.15 9.94
C GLY A 90 15.09 -8.69 10.09
N SER A 91 15.20 -10.01 10.18
CA SER A 91 16.46 -10.74 10.39
C SER A 91 17.00 -11.49 9.18
N GLN A 92 16.18 -11.67 8.13
CA GLN A 92 16.52 -12.45 6.95
C GLN A 92 16.95 -11.57 5.79
N THR A 93 17.96 -12.01 5.05
CA THR A 93 18.38 -11.34 3.82
C THR A 93 17.37 -11.58 2.71
N CYS A 94 16.82 -10.50 2.15
CA CYS A 94 15.96 -10.52 0.96
C CYS A 94 16.68 -9.76 -0.16
N ASP A 95 17.35 -10.51 -1.03
CA ASP A 95 18.26 -10.01 -2.06
C ASP A 95 17.73 -10.19 -3.48
N SER A 96 16.58 -10.86 -3.64
CA SER A 96 15.81 -10.94 -4.87
C SER A 96 14.40 -10.36 -4.75
N VAL A 97 13.77 -9.97 -5.86
CA VAL A 97 12.38 -9.49 -5.88
C VAL A 97 11.40 -10.56 -5.35
N GLY A 98 11.67 -11.84 -5.64
CA GLY A 98 10.80 -12.94 -5.22
C GLY A 98 10.76 -13.17 -3.71
N ASP A 99 11.74 -12.64 -2.98
CA ASP A 99 11.86 -12.81 -1.53
C ASP A 99 10.80 -12.04 -0.74
N PHE A 100 10.26 -10.99 -1.34
CA PHE A 100 9.24 -10.15 -0.72
C PHE A 100 7.83 -10.71 -0.90
N HIS A 101 7.63 -11.76 -1.70
CA HIS A 101 6.32 -12.37 -1.84
C HIS A 101 5.85 -12.92 -0.49
N ASP A 102 4.66 -12.48 -0.08
CA ASP A 102 4.01 -12.89 1.16
C ASP A 102 4.95 -12.77 2.36
N MET A 103 5.83 -11.76 2.37
CA MET A 103 6.75 -11.52 3.49
C MET A 103 5.96 -11.27 4.78
N THR A 104 6.61 -11.46 5.93
CA THR A 104 5.99 -11.08 7.22
C THR A 104 5.63 -9.60 7.15
N PRO A 105 4.37 -9.22 7.44
CA PRO A 105 3.95 -7.83 7.34
C PRO A 105 4.87 -6.93 8.18
N SER A 106 5.38 -5.87 7.58
CA SER A 106 6.21 -4.89 8.28
C SER A 106 5.40 -3.67 8.68
N THR A 107 5.82 -3.01 9.76
CA THR A 107 5.25 -1.72 10.17
C THR A 107 6.23 -0.63 9.78
N GLU A 108 5.82 0.23 8.84
CA GLU A 108 6.59 1.36 8.37
C GLU A 108 6.04 2.66 8.97
N THR A 109 6.94 3.52 9.46
CA THR A 109 6.57 4.82 10.01
C THR A 109 6.71 5.90 8.95
N PHE A 110 5.62 6.62 8.70
CA PHE A 110 5.60 7.86 7.95
C PHE A 110 5.72 9.04 8.91
N GLU A 111 6.90 9.65 8.96
CA GLU A 111 7.18 10.81 9.82
C GLU A 111 6.55 12.08 9.25
N THR A 112 5.74 12.78 10.05
CA THR A 112 5.27 14.13 9.73
C THR A 112 5.79 15.14 10.76
N PRO A 113 5.77 16.45 10.46
CA PRO A 113 6.25 17.46 11.41
C PRO A 113 5.52 17.49 12.75
N GLU A 114 4.28 16.98 12.82
CA GLU A 114 3.41 17.10 14.00
C GLU A 114 3.12 15.75 14.68
N PHE A 115 3.15 14.65 13.93
CA PHE A 115 2.88 13.30 14.41
C PHE A 115 3.48 12.24 13.48
N ASP A 116 3.65 11.03 13.99
CA ASP A 116 4.05 9.89 13.18
C ASP A 116 2.84 9.01 12.89
N MET A 117 2.78 8.47 11.68
CA MET A 117 1.77 7.49 11.28
C MET A 117 2.43 6.16 10.98
N GLU A 118 1.86 5.08 11.52
CA GLU A 118 2.33 3.73 11.24
C GLU A 118 1.44 3.08 10.19
N PHE A 119 2.07 2.38 9.25
CA PHE A 119 1.41 1.63 8.20
C PHE A 119 1.92 0.20 8.18
N THR A 120 1.00 -0.77 8.10
CA THR A 120 1.30 -2.15 7.80
C THR A 120 1.48 -2.32 6.29
N VAL A 121 2.58 -2.93 5.90
CA VAL A 121 2.95 -3.19 4.51
C VAL A 121 2.99 -4.69 4.25
N GLU A 122 2.25 -5.11 3.23
CA GLU A 122 2.26 -6.46 2.70
C GLU A 122 2.65 -6.43 1.22
N VAL A 123 3.32 -7.48 0.75
CA VAL A 123 3.85 -7.52 -0.62
C VAL A 123 3.49 -8.85 -1.26
N GLU A 124 2.98 -8.79 -2.48
CA GLU A 124 2.68 -9.94 -3.32
C GLU A 124 3.46 -9.84 -4.63
N VAL A 125 4.10 -10.94 -5.04
CA VAL A 125 4.84 -11.00 -6.29
C VAL A 125 4.22 -12.07 -7.17
N ARG A 126 3.97 -11.74 -8.44
CA ARG A 126 3.33 -12.62 -9.41
C ARG A 126 4.13 -12.65 -10.70
N TYR A 127 4.26 -13.82 -11.32
CA TYR A 127 4.80 -13.90 -12.67
C TYR A 127 3.76 -13.49 -13.70
N LEU A 128 4.20 -12.73 -14.72
CA LEU A 128 3.35 -12.29 -15.83
C LEU A 128 3.81 -12.85 -17.18
N ASP A 129 2.87 -13.23 -18.04
CA ASP A 129 3.16 -13.57 -19.43
C ASP A 129 3.38 -12.31 -20.31
N GLN A 130 3.49 -12.49 -21.64
CA GLN A 130 3.62 -11.37 -22.58
C GLN A 130 2.33 -10.53 -22.71
N GLY A 131 1.19 -11.10 -22.36
CA GLY A 131 -0.11 -10.44 -22.34
C GLY A 131 -0.45 -9.77 -21.01
N MET A 132 0.50 -9.72 -20.07
CA MET A 132 0.31 -9.22 -18.70
C MET A 132 -0.71 -10.02 -17.89
N ASN A 133 -0.88 -11.31 -18.20
CA ASN A 133 -1.70 -12.21 -17.40
C ASN A 133 -0.84 -12.92 -16.37
N VAL A 134 -1.39 -13.11 -15.16
CA VAL A 134 -0.75 -13.87 -14.10
C VAL A 134 -0.60 -15.33 -14.52
N VAL A 135 0.61 -15.86 -14.36
CA VAL A 135 0.96 -17.25 -14.67
C VAL A 135 1.68 -17.91 -13.50
N PRO A 136 1.55 -19.23 -13.31
CA PRO A 136 2.09 -19.92 -12.13
C PRO A 136 3.60 -20.22 -12.22
N GLY A 137 4.24 -19.92 -13.35
CA GLY A 137 5.62 -20.30 -13.62
C GLY A 137 6.48 -19.11 -14.00
N PRO A 138 7.80 -19.29 -13.99
CA PRO A 138 8.72 -18.19 -14.11
C PRO A 138 8.69 -17.56 -15.51
N THR A 139 8.78 -16.24 -15.54
CA THR A 139 8.88 -15.44 -16.75
C THR A 139 9.85 -14.27 -16.53
N PHE A 140 10.19 -13.56 -17.60
CA PHE A 140 10.98 -12.32 -17.55
C PHE A 140 10.19 -11.12 -17.00
N ARG A 141 8.97 -11.31 -16.49
CA ARG A 141 8.15 -10.23 -15.93
C ARG A 141 7.57 -10.64 -14.58
N LYS A 142 7.76 -9.79 -13.58
CA LYS A 142 7.14 -9.93 -12.26
C LYS A 142 6.30 -8.70 -12.00
N GLU A 143 5.04 -8.90 -11.61
CA GLU A 143 4.23 -7.87 -10.97
C GLU A 143 4.53 -7.90 -9.48
N VAL A 144 4.87 -6.75 -8.92
CA VAL A 144 4.96 -6.55 -7.47
C VAL A 144 3.77 -5.70 -7.08
N VAL A 145 2.95 -6.20 -6.16
CA VAL A 145 1.81 -5.48 -5.58
C VAL A 145 2.12 -5.24 -4.11
N VAL A 146 2.16 -3.98 -3.73
CA VAL A 146 2.34 -3.53 -2.34
C VAL A 146 0.99 -3.09 -1.81
N TYR A 147 0.58 -3.68 -0.70
CA TYR A 147 -0.63 -3.33 0.04
C TYR A 147 -0.22 -2.54 1.27
N VAL A 148 -0.79 -1.35 1.44
CA VAL A 148 -0.48 -0.46 2.57
C VAL A 148 -1.76 -0.14 3.33
N GLN A 149 -1.78 -0.45 4.61
CA GLN A 149 -2.91 -0.23 5.51
C GLN A 149 -2.44 0.55 6.74
N ASP A 150 -3.24 1.50 7.25
CA ASP A 150 -2.87 2.19 8.49
C ASP A 150 -2.94 1.22 9.69
N ALA A 151 -1.93 1.29 10.56
CA ALA A 151 -1.77 0.35 11.66
C ALA A 151 -2.76 0.65 12.80
N GLY A 152 -3.41 -0.39 13.32
CA GLY A 152 -4.32 -0.29 14.47
C GLY A 152 -5.57 -1.16 14.34
N ASP A 153 -6.37 -1.21 15.41
CA ASP A 153 -7.61 -2.00 15.47
C ASP A 153 -8.81 -1.32 14.77
N ASP A 154 -8.74 0.00 14.54
CA ASP A 154 -9.79 0.81 13.90
C ASP A 154 -9.18 1.70 12.81
N PRO A 155 -8.91 1.15 11.62
CA PRO A 155 -8.20 1.88 10.59
C PRO A 155 -9.03 2.99 9.95
N PHE A 156 -8.37 4.09 9.62
CA PHE A 156 -8.93 5.21 8.86
C PHE A 156 -9.19 4.83 7.40
N LEU A 157 -8.33 4.01 6.81
CA LEU A 157 -8.52 3.46 5.46
C LEU A 157 -9.46 2.26 5.54
N ALA A 158 -10.54 2.31 4.77
CA ALA A 158 -11.50 1.21 4.71
C ALA A 158 -10.93 -0.06 4.07
N GLU A 159 -9.94 0.11 3.18
CA GLU A 159 -9.30 -0.94 2.40
C GLU A 159 -7.82 -0.57 2.20
N PRO A 160 -6.91 -1.55 2.13
CA PRO A 160 -5.51 -1.29 1.87
C PRO A 160 -5.31 -0.60 0.52
N ILE A 161 -4.43 0.39 0.51
CA ILE A 161 -4.01 1.05 -0.72
C ILE A 161 -3.09 0.10 -1.48
N GLN A 162 -3.40 -0.10 -2.75
CA GLN A 162 -2.64 -0.97 -3.64
C GLN A 162 -1.74 -0.13 -4.53
N PHE A 163 -0.45 -0.41 -4.48
CA PHE A 163 0.54 0.13 -5.39
C PHE A 163 1.23 -1.01 -6.13
N SER A 164 1.12 -1.05 -7.45
CA SER A 164 1.66 -2.15 -8.26
C SER A 164 2.61 -1.67 -9.34
N GLU A 165 3.71 -2.40 -9.55
CA GLU A 165 4.65 -2.15 -10.63
C GLU A 165 5.06 -3.46 -11.31
N VAL A 166 5.29 -3.41 -12.62
CA VAL A 166 5.78 -4.55 -13.40
C VAL A 166 7.27 -4.39 -13.66
N LEU A 167 8.06 -5.29 -13.06
CA LEU A 167 9.50 -5.38 -13.26
C LEU A 167 9.79 -6.35 -14.40
N SER A 168 10.76 -6.00 -15.26
CA SER A 168 11.16 -6.83 -16.40
C SER A 168 12.66 -7.06 -16.40
N TYR A 169 13.07 -8.27 -16.80
CA TYR A 169 14.48 -8.64 -16.99
C TYR A 169 14.83 -8.67 -18.48
N TYR A 170 15.95 -8.04 -18.87
CA TYR A 170 16.36 -7.85 -20.28
C TYR A 170 17.81 -8.24 -20.54
#